data_AF-A0A8B7DHL4-F1
#
_entry.id   AF-A0A8B7DHL4-F1
#
_cell.length_a   1.000
_cell.length_b   1.000
_cell.length_c   1.000
_cell.angle_alpha   90.00
_cell.angle_beta   90.00
_cell.angle_gamma   90.00
#
_symmetry.space_group_name_H-M   'P 1'
#
loop_
_entity.id
_entity.type
_entity.pdbx_description
1 polymer ?
#
loop_
_entity_poly.entity_id
_entity_poly.type
_entity_poly.pdbx_seq_one_letter_code
_entity_poly.pdbx_strand_id
1 'polypeptide(L)'
;MSINIDDGIVILDEAHNIEDASREAASSILTVLELEEAKRDLQYMIDARVSIDAHTCLMMLCDGMLYWIESVKDQLVQQGFEYEAKVWTGKEIIKMFQNAEKLHLSCASVKLYKDQLIELTNKEQQ
;
A
#
# COMPACT_ATOMS: atom_id res chain seq x y z
N MET A 1 3.50 6.62 -18.66
CA MET A 1 2.94 7.15 -19.93
C MET A 1 1.73 7.98 -19.55
N SER A 2 1.70 9.27 -19.90
CA SER A 2 0.58 10.17 -19.59
C SER A 2 -0.07 10.55 -20.92
N ILE A 3 -1.34 10.20 -21.10
CA ILE A 3 -2.11 10.54 -22.29
C ILE A 3 -2.93 11.79 -21.95
N ASN A 4 -2.74 12.87 -22.71
CA ASN A 4 -3.61 14.04 -22.61
C ASN A 4 -4.87 13.76 -23.45
N ILE A 5 -6.03 13.80 -22.79
CA ILE A 5 -7.35 13.58 -23.40
C ILE A 5 -8.24 14.84 -23.35
N ASP A 6 -7.67 15.98 -22.95
CA ASP A 6 -8.38 17.26 -22.93
C ASP A 6 -8.90 17.57 -24.34
N ASP A 7 -10.16 18.06 -24.43
CA ASP A 7 -10.90 18.34 -25.67
C ASP A 7 -11.09 17.15 -26.65
N GLY A 8 -10.76 15.91 -26.22
CA GLY A 8 -10.92 14.70 -27.01
C GLY A 8 -12.27 14.00 -26.81
N ILE A 9 -12.75 13.29 -27.85
CA ILE A 9 -13.83 12.31 -27.72
C ILE A 9 -13.23 10.95 -27.41
N VAL A 10 -13.50 10.41 -26.22
CA VAL A 10 -13.07 9.06 -25.82
C VAL A 10 -14.18 8.07 -26.14
N ILE A 11 -13.89 7.08 -26.98
CA ILE A 11 -14.78 5.96 -27.28
C ILE A 11 -14.20 4.74 -26.57
N LEU A 12 -14.92 4.21 -25.60
CA LEU A 12 -14.58 2.96 -24.93
C LEU A 12 -15.25 1.81 -25.70
N ASP A 13 -14.45 1.04 -26.42
CA ASP A 13 -14.91 -0.21 -27.03
C ASP A 13 -14.83 -1.35 -26.00
N GLU A 14 -15.74 -2.32 -26.06
CA GLU A 14 -15.80 -3.47 -25.14
C GLU A 14 -15.81 -3.12 -23.64
N ALA A 15 -16.48 -2.03 -23.26
CA ALA A 15 -16.50 -1.50 -21.89
C ALA A 15 -17.27 -2.37 -20.86
N HIS A 16 -17.62 -3.61 -21.17
CA HIS A 16 -18.34 -4.50 -20.25
C HIS A 16 -17.48 -4.93 -19.03
N ASN A 17 -16.15 -4.91 -19.16
CA ASN A 17 -15.19 -5.20 -18.07
C ASN A 17 -14.67 -3.95 -17.35
N ILE A 18 -15.30 -2.78 -17.54
CA ILE A 18 -14.77 -1.52 -16.99
C ILE A 18 -14.72 -1.52 -15.46
N GLU A 19 -15.63 -2.23 -14.79
CA GLU A 19 -15.63 -2.38 -13.33
C GLU A 19 -14.41 -3.18 -12.88
N ASP A 20 -14.16 -4.33 -13.50
CA ASP A 20 -13.03 -5.19 -13.18
C ASP A 20 -11.71 -4.46 -13.44
N ALA A 21 -11.60 -3.77 -14.58
CA ALA A 21 -10.44 -2.94 -14.91
C ALA A 21 -10.21 -1.82 -13.88
N SER A 22 -11.28 -1.17 -13.42
CA SER A 22 -11.19 -0.13 -12.39
C SER A 22 -10.80 -0.71 -11.04
N ARG A 23 -11.35 -1.87 -10.69
CA ARG A 23 -11.09 -2.57 -9.43
C ARG A 23 -9.65 -3.06 -9.38
N GLU A 24 -9.17 -3.70 -10.43
CA GLU A 24 -7.78 -4.15 -10.55
C GLU A 24 -6.80 -2.98 -10.51
N ALA A 25 -7.08 -1.89 -11.24
CA ALA A 25 -6.22 -0.71 -11.27
C ALA A 25 -6.12 0.01 -9.90
N ALA A 26 -7.16 -0.06 -9.08
CA ALA A 26 -7.21 0.57 -7.77
C ALA A 26 -6.86 -0.38 -6.60
N SER A 27 -6.77 -1.69 -6.86
CA SER A 27 -6.50 -2.69 -5.83
C SER A 27 -5.03 -3.11 -5.86
N SER A 28 -4.55 -3.58 -4.71
CA SER A 28 -3.23 -4.20 -4.62
C SER A 28 -3.30 -5.31 -3.59
N ILE A 29 -2.53 -6.37 -3.84
CA ILE A 29 -2.35 -7.48 -2.91
C ILE A 29 -0.93 -7.36 -2.37
N LEU A 30 -0.80 -7.46 -1.05
CA LEU A 30 0.49 -7.46 -0.37
C LEU A 30 0.53 -8.67 0.56
N THR A 31 1.63 -9.39 0.51
CA THR A 31 1.90 -10.54 1.38
C THR A 31 2.86 -10.16 2.50
N VAL A 32 2.84 -10.94 3.58
CA VAL A 32 3.80 -10.80 4.69
C VAL A 32 5.24 -10.94 4.16
N LEU A 33 5.48 -11.88 3.24
CA LEU A 33 6.80 -12.10 2.65
C LEU A 33 7.29 -10.87 1.88
N GLU A 34 6.46 -10.28 1.02
CA GLU A 34 6.82 -9.08 0.26
C GLU A 34 7.12 -7.89 1.17
N LEU A 35 6.36 -7.74 2.28
CA LEU A 35 6.62 -6.68 3.27
C LEU A 35 7.94 -6.90 4.03
N GLU A 36 8.26 -8.14 4.38
CA GLU A 36 9.53 -8.50 5.01
C GLU A 36 10.73 -8.31 4.07
N GLU A 37 10.58 -8.66 2.80
CA GLU A 37 11.57 -8.44 1.75
C GLU A 37 11.82 -6.94 1.55
N ALA A 38 10.76 -6.15 1.35
CA ALA A 38 10.86 -4.70 1.24
C ALA A 38 11.57 -4.08 2.45
N LYS A 39 11.27 -4.55 3.66
CA LYS A 39 11.95 -4.08 4.87
C LYS A 39 13.46 -4.37 4.86
N ARG A 40 13.87 -5.55 4.39
CA ARG A 40 15.29 -5.90 4.26
C ARG A 40 15.99 -4.99 3.25
N ASP A 41 15.36 -4.72 2.11
CA ASP A 41 15.92 -3.85 1.08
C ASP A 41 16.04 -2.40 1.58
N LEU A 42 15.01 -1.89 2.26
CA LEU A 42 15.06 -0.57 2.89
C LEU A 42 16.17 -0.48 3.95
N GLN A 43 16.32 -1.50 4.80
CA GLN A 43 17.39 -1.54 5.80
C GLN A 43 18.78 -1.55 5.16
N TYR A 44 18.96 -2.31 4.07
CA TYR A 44 20.22 -2.31 3.32
C TYR A 44 20.57 -0.90 2.81
N MET A 45 19.59 -0.16 2.29
CA MET A 45 19.79 1.21 1.81
C MET A 45 20.14 2.19 2.96
N ILE A 46 19.52 2.01 4.13
CA ILE A 46 19.84 2.78 5.34
C ILE A 46 21.27 2.51 5.79
N ASP A 47 21.69 1.25 5.83
CA ASP A 47 23.06 0.85 6.23
C ASP A 47 24.11 1.40 5.25
N ALA A 48 23.76 1.47 3.96
CA ALA A 48 24.55 2.12 2.91
C ALA A 48 24.52 3.66 2.97
N ARG A 49 23.78 4.26 3.90
CA ARG A 49 23.59 5.71 4.08
C ARG A 49 22.96 6.42 2.89
N VAL A 50 22.14 5.73 2.11
CA VAL A 50 21.43 6.29 0.96
C VAL A 50 20.07 6.81 1.40
N SER A 51 19.79 8.10 1.22
CA SER A 51 18.49 8.74 1.54
C SER A 51 17.86 8.21 2.84
N ILE A 52 18.63 8.21 3.93
CA ILE A 52 18.32 7.51 5.19
C ILE A 52 16.90 7.84 5.67
N ASP A 53 16.56 9.13 5.72
CA ASP A 53 15.26 9.57 6.24
C ASP A 53 14.09 9.01 5.44
N ALA A 54 14.21 8.96 4.10
CA ALA A 54 13.19 8.43 3.21
C ALA A 54 13.02 6.92 3.37
N HIS A 55 14.13 6.17 3.37
CA HIS A 55 14.08 4.72 3.56
C HIS A 55 13.60 4.35 4.96
N THR A 56 14.01 5.08 6.01
CA THR A 56 13.51 4.89 7.36
C THR A 56 12.00 5.17 7.43
N CYS A 57 11.52 6.21 6.74
CA CYS A 57 10.10 6.52 6.70
C CYS A 57 9.28 5.40 6.03
N LEU A 58 9.75 4.87 4.89
CA LEU A 58 9.09 3.73 4.24
C LEU A 58 9.19 2.43 5.05
N MET A 59 10.27 2.26 5.83
CA MET A 59 10.40 1.11 6.73
C MET A 59 9.31 1.13 7.81
N MET A 60 8.95 2.32 8.33
CA MET A 60 7.84 2.47 9.27
C MET A 60 6.49 2.08 8.66
N LEU A 61 6.28 2.31 7.36
CA LEU A 61 5.09 1.82 6.65
C LEU A 61 5.02 0.30 6.63
N CYS A 62 6.12 -0.38 6.28
CA CYS A 62 6.20 -1.84 6.29
C CYS A 62 5.93 -2.41 7.70
N ASP A 63 6.56 -1.82 8.73
CA ASP A 63 6.37 -2.22 10.12
C ASP A 63 4.93 -2.02 10.59
N GLY A 64 4.30 -0.90 10.22
CA GLY A 64 2.90 -0.64 10.49
C GLY A 64 1.99 -1.70 9.86
N MET A 65 2.20 -2.03 8.58
CA MET A 65 1.40 -3.04 7.90
C MET A 65 1.57 -4.44 8.51
N LEU A 66 2.82 -4.85 8.80
CA LEU A 66 3.10 -6.13 9.45
C LEU A 66 2.46 -6.22 10.84
N TYR A 67 2.59 -5.16 11.64
CA TYR A 67 1.95 -5.10 12.96
C TYR A 67 0.42 -5.17 12.85
N TRP A 68 -0.17 -4.48 11.87
CA TRP A 68 -1.61 -4.55 11.63
C TRP A 68 -2.06 -5.97 11.31
N ILE A 69 -1.43 -6.62 10.34
CA ILE A 69 -1.73 -7.99 9.91
C ILE A 69 -1.69 -8.93 11.13
N GLU A 70 -0.63 -8.85 11.91
CA GLU A 70 -0.47 -9.67 13.12
C GLU A 70 -1.56 -9.37 14.17
N SER A 71 -1.95 -8.11 14.33
CA SER A 71 -2.98 -7.70 15.30
C SER A 71 -4.41 -8.15 14.95
N VAL A 72 -4.67 -8.46 13.66
CA VAL A 72 -6.00 -8.84 13.18
C VAL A 72 -6.11 -10.30 12.75
N LYS A 73 -5.03 -11.08 12.79
CA LYS A 73 -5.02 -12.48 12.35
C LYS A 73 -6.05 -13.35 13.06
N ASP A 74 -6.30 -13.11 14.34
CA ASP A 74 -7.26 -13.89 15.14
C ASP A 74 -8.72 -13.50 14.84
N GLN A 75 -8.95 -12.49 13.99
CA GLN A 75 -10.28 -12.05 13.53
C GLN A 75 -10.65 -12.63 12.17
N LEU A 76 -9.77 -13.44 11.56
CA LEU A 76 -10.07 -14.14 10.32
C LEU A 76 -11.25 -15.09 10.53
N VAL A 77 -12.13 -15.14 9.53
CA VAL A 77 -13.31 -16.00 9.56
C VAL A 77 -13.23 -16.94 8.37
N GLN A 78 -13.53 -18.21 8.60
CA GLN A 78 -13.57 -19.20 7.53
C GLN A 78 -14.51 -18.75 6.40
N GLN A 79 -13.97 -18.65 5.19
CA GLN A 79 -14.68 -18.34 3.96
C GLN A 79 -14.70 -19.59 3.08
N GLY A 80 -15.83 -20.28 3.04
CA GLY A 80 -15.95 -21.54 2.31
C GLY A 80 -15.07 -22.66 2.92
N PHE A 81 -14.52 -23.51 2.07
CA PHE A 81 -13.78 -24.71 2.52
C PHE A 81 -12.26 -24.51 2.62
N GLU A 82 -11.69 -23.51 1.97
CA GLU A 82 -10.24 -23.49 1.66
C GLU A 82 -9.45 -22.34 2.27
N TYR A 83 -10.08 -21.26 2.74
CA TYR A 83 -9.36 -20.12 3.30
C TYR A 83 -10.13 -19.38 4.39
N GLU A 84 -9.41 -18.62 5.20
CA GLU A 84 -9.97 -17.70 6.18
C GLU A 84 -9.69 -16.26 5.73
N ALA A 85 -10.70 -15.41 5.77
CA ALA A 85 -10.54 -14.00 5.44
C ALA A 85 -11.48 -13.14 6.26
N LYS A 86 -11.07 -11.89 6.46
CA LYS A 86 -11.88 -10.84 7.05
C LYS A 86 -11.94 -9.68 6.06
N VAL A 87 -13.17 -9.28 5.73
CA VAL A 87 -13.42 -8.09 4.90
C VAL A 87 -13.85 -6.96 5.82
N TRP A 88 -13.16 -5.83 5.71
CA TRP A 88 -13.49 -4.60 6.42
C TRP A 88 -13.96 -3.54 5.44
N THR A 89 -14.97 -2.78 5.87
CA THR A 89 -15.36 -1.54 5.19
C THR A 89 -14.28 -0.47 5.36
N GLY A 90 -14.26 0.51 4.46
CA GLY A 90 -13.30 1.62 4.56
C GLY A 90 -13.37 2.38 5.90
N LYS A 91 -14.59 2.52 6.48
CA LYS A 91 -14.78 3.16 7.79
C LYS A 91 -14.14 2.35 8.93
N GLU A 92 -14.23 1.03 8.88
CA GLU A 92 -13.60 0.14 9.87
C GLU A 92 -12.09 0.22 9.77
N ILE A 93 -11.50 0.16 8.57
CA ILE A 93 -10.05 0.29 8.38
C ILE A 93 -9.55 1.63 8.88
N ILE A 94 -10.19 2.74 8.50
CA ILE A 94 -9.79 4.08 8.97
C ILE A 94 -9.81 4.15 10.50
N LYS A 95 -10.86 3.62 11.14
CA LYS A 95 -10.96 3.60 12.60
C LYS A 95 -9.89 2.73 13.25
N MET A 96 -9.59 1.56 12.70
CA MET A 96 -8.52 0.68 13.19
C MET A 96 -7.16 1.38 13.12
N PHE A 97 -6.88 2.02 11.99
CA PHE A 97 -5.64 2.74 11.72
C PHE A 97 -5.46 3.97 12.63
N GLN A 98 -6.53 4.72 12.89
CA GLN A 98 -6.51 5.86 13.81
C GLN A 98 -6.33 5.46 15.28
N ASN A 99 -6.91 4.34 15.69
CA ASN A 99 -6.91 3.94 17.11
C ASN A 99 -5.64 3.19 17.53
N ALA A 100 -4.86 2.70 16.57
CA ALA A 100 -3.64 1.96 16.87
C ALA A 100 -2.43 2.89 16.72
N GLU A 101 -2.06 3.54 17.83
CA GLU A 101 -0.91 4.47 17.91
C GLU A 101 0.40 3.87 17.36
N LYS A 102 0.56 2.55 17.45
CA LYS A 102 1.74 1.80 16.99
C LYS A 102 1.79 1.55 15.49
N LEU A 103 0.69 1.76 14.76
CA LEU A 103 0.66 1.49 13.33
C LEU A 103 1.38 2.54 12.52
N HIS A 104 1.43 3.79 12.99
CA HIS A 104 1.89 4.92 12.17
C HIS A 104 1.16 4.99 10.80
N LEU A 105 -0.05 4.44 10.69
CA LEU A 105 -0.90 4.45 9.50
C LEU A 105 -2.06 5.40 9.76
N SER A 106 -1.98 6.61 9.24
CA SER A 106 -2.99 7.67 9.32
C SER A 106 -3.07 8.37 7.96
N CYS A 107 -4.12 9.15 7.71
CA CYS A 107 -4.20 9.91 6.45
C CYS A 107 -2.98 10.83 6.24
N ALA A 108 -2.43 11.39 7.33
CA ALA A 108 -1.24 12.24 7.25
C ALA A 108 0.03 11.44 6.93
N SER A 109 0.23 10.29 7.58
CA SER A 109 1.41 9.46 7.32
C SER A 109 1.37 8.77 5.96
N VAL A 110 0.19 8.37 5.47
CA VAL A 110 0.05 7.84 4.09
C VAL A 110 0.49 8.87 3.05
N LYS A 111 0.13 10.15 3.24
CA LYS A 111 0.62 11.23 2.36
C LYS A 111 2.14 11.36 2.43
N LEU A 112 2.70 11.35 3.65
CA LEU A 112 4.15 11.40 3.86
C LEU A 112 4.86 10.23 3.15
N TYR A 113 4.40 9.00 3.33
CA TYR A 113 4.99 7.81 2.69
C TYR A 113 4.95 7.92 1.16
N LYS A 114 3.84 8.40 0.59
CA LYS A 114 3.73 8.65 -0.85
C LYS A 114 4.78 9.66 -1.31
N ASP A 115 4.93 10.76 -0.61
CA ASP A 115 5.88 11.81 -0.98
C ASP A 115 7.33 11.30 -0.92
N GLN A 116 7.68 10.49 0.09
CA GLN A 116 9.00 9.85 0.21
C GLN A 116 9.25 8.83 -0.89
N LEU A 117 8.25 8.02 -1.25
CA LEU A 117 8.36 7.06 -2.35
C LEU A 117 8.62 7.78 -3.68
N ILE A 118 7.88 8.85 -3.97
CA ILE A 118 8.08 9.67 -5.17
C ILE A 118 9.48 10.27 -5.19
N GLU A 119 9.97 10.77 -4.05
CA GLU A 119 11.33 11.32 -3.94
C GLU A 119 12.39 10.27 -4.31
N LEU A 120 12.28 9.05 -3.77
CA LEU A 120 13.21 7.97 -4.06
C LEU A 120 13.13 7.54 -5.53
N THR A 121 11.94 7.33 -6.07
CA THR A 121 11.75 6.95 -7.47
C THR A 121 12.36 7.98 -8.43
N ASN A 122 12.20 9.28 -8.14
CA ASN A 122 12.80 10.33 -8.96
C ASN A 122 14.33 10.36 -8.87
N LYS A 123 14.91 10.04 -7.71
CA LYS A 123 16.37 9.97 -7.53
C LYS A 123 16.98 8.78 -8.25
N GLU A 124 16.29 7.65 -8.32
CA GLU A 124 16.76 6.43 -9.01
C GLU A 124 16.73 6.54 -10.54
N GLN A 125 15.92 7.46 -11.08
CA GLN A 125 15.80 7.72 -12.52
C GLN A 125 16.81 8.75 -13.06
N GLN A 126 17.69 9.29 -12.21
CA GLN A 126 18.75 10.25 -12.56
C GLN A 126 20.13 9.60 -12.58
#